data_AF-A0AB38V100-F1
#
_entry.id   AF-A0AB38V100-F1
#
_cell.length_a   1.000
_cell.length_b   1.000
_cell.length_c   1.000
_cell.angle_alpha   90.00
_cell.angle_beta   90.00
_cell.angle_gamma   90.00
#
_symmetry.space_group_name_H-M   'P 1'
#
loop_
_entity.id
_entity.type
_entity.pdbx_description
1 polymer ?
#
loop_
_entity_poly.entity_id
_entity_poly.type
_entity_poly.pdbx_seq_one_letter_code
_entity_poly.pdbx_strand_id
1 'polypeptide(L)'
;MSRKQAQLEAKLAEHRLSIDDAECIHKRVAEVLGDEASYLGNMKNLLWVVNQDAPSLKFSSVLWPGFDFNAVTDEDGLIESARYWHIRRNSHRFNSPTEVPIWGMDVTEFTEHFGPMRGGRQWPLFEKFLPAYEEYEFPWVGESYGAGFSWGLFMFSAKSWPED
;
A
#
# COMPACT_ATOMS: atom_id res chain seq x y z
N MET A 1 -7.08 -19.96 13.31
CA MET A 1 -6.23 -18.98 12.61
C MET A 1 -7.01 -18.35 11.47
N SER A 2 -6.93 -17.03 11.29
CA SER A 2 -7.59 -16.32 10.19
C SER A 2 -6.89 -16.62 8.86
N ARG A 3 -7.64 -16.72 7.76
CA ARG A 3 -7.10 -16.92 6.40
C ARG A 3 -6.06 -15.84 6.03
N LYS A 4 -6.26 -14.62 6.52
CA LYS A 4 -5.35 -13.48 6.31
C LYS A 4 -4.01 -13.68 7.01
N GLN A 5 -4.02 -14.24 8.22
CA GLN A 5 -2.82 -14.50 9.01
C GLN A 5 -1.98 -15.61 8.37
N ALA A 6 -2.62 -16.67 7.89
CA ALA A 6 -1.91 -17.76 7.19
C ALA A 6 -1.27 -17.30 5.87
N GLN A 7 -1.88 -16.36 5.15
CA GLN A 7 -1.30 -15.79 3.92
C GLN A 7 -0.09 -14.90 4.21
N LEU A 8 -0.16 -14.08 5.26
CA LEU A 8 0.97 -13.27 5.71
C LEU A 8 2.13 -14.16 6.18
N GLU A 9 1.85 -15.18 6.99
CA GLU A 9 2.87 -16.16 7.44
C GLU A 9 3.54 -16.86 6.26
N ALA A 10 2.77 -17.32 5.27
CA ALA A 10 3.33 -17.97 4.09
C ALA A 10 4.26 -17.02 3.30
N LYS A 11 3.86 -15.75 3.16
CA LYS A 11 4.66 -14.73 2.48
C LYS A 11 5.93 -14.38 3.23
N LEU A 12 5.87 -14.24 4.55
CA LEU A 12 7.07 -13.99 5.36
C LEU A 12 8.02 -15.19 5.36
N ALA A 13 7.47 -16.41 5.39
CA ALA A 13 8.24 -17.64 5.34
C ALA A 13 9.00 -17.83 4.02
N GLU A 14 8.45 -17.40 2.87
CA GLU A 14 9.16 -17.35 1.59
C GLU A 14 10.48 -16.54 1.70
N HIS A 15 10.53 -15.58 2.63
CA HIS A 15 11.68 -14.71 2.89
C HIS A 15 12.44 -15.06 4.17
N ARG A 16 12.15 -16.22 4.77
CA ARG A 16 12.73 -16.71 6.05
C ARG A 16 12.50 -15.76 7.23
N LEU A 17 11.40 -15.03 7.21
CA LEU A 17 10.97 -14.15 8.30
C LEU A 17 9.77 -14.76 9.01
N SER A 18 9.71 -14.60 10.33
CA SER A 18 8.50 -14.89 11.12
C SER A 18 7.61 -13.65 11.25
N ILE A 19 6.38 -13.82 11.74
CA ILE A 19 5.52 -12.69 12.12
C ILE A 19 6.20 -11.83 13.19
N ASP A 20 6.82 -12.46 14.19
CA ASP A 20 7.51 -11.74 15.28
C ASP A 20 8.70 -10.92 14.73
N ASP A 21 9.41 -11.45 13.73
CA ASP A 21 10.47 -10.71 13.04
C ASP A 21 9.89 -9.50 12.29
N ALA A 22 8.77 -9.69 11.59
CA ALA A 22 8.10 -8.61 10.85
C ALA A 22 7.58 -7.51 11.79
N GLU A 23 6.99 -7.88 12.93
CA GLU A 23 6.53 -6.93 13.95
C GLU A 23 7.70 -6.19 14.62
N CYS A 24 8.80 -6.90 14.93
CA CYS A 24 10.00 -6.31 15.52
C CYS A 24 10.68 -5.34 14.55
N ILE A 25 10.77 -5.71 13.27
CA ILE A 25 11.28 -4.84 12.21
C ILE A 25 10.35 -3.63 12.05
N HIS A 26 9.04 -3.83 11.97
CA HIS A 26 8.06 -2.74 11.86
C HIS A 26 8.17 -1.76 13.03
N LYS A 27 8.27 -2.26 14.27
CA LYS A 27 8.41 -1.43 15.46
C LYS A 27 9.72 -0.63 15.46
N ARG A 28 10.85 -1.26 15.14
CA ARG A 28 12.14 -0.57 15.03
C ARG A 28 12.14 0.48 13.93
N VAL A 29 11.52 0.16 12.80
CA VAL A 29 11.36 1.08 11.67
C VAL A 29 10.49 2.27 12.10
N ALA A 30 9.33 2.04 12.72
CA ALA A 30 8.47 3.11 13.24
C ALA A 30 9.16 3.99 14.31
N GLU A 31 9.93 3.39 15.22
CA GLU A 31 10.70 4.12 16.25
C GLU A 31 11.80 5.00 15.65
N VAL A 32 12.48 4.52 14.59
CA VAL A 32 13.55 5.28 13.93
C VAL A 32 12.99 6.34 12.98
N LEU A 33 11.83 6.10 12.40
CA LEU A 33 11.19 7.03 11.47
C LEU A 33 10.69 8.30 12.17
N GLY A 34 10.29 8.24 13.45
CA GLY A 34 9.93 9.44 14.22
C GLY A 34 8.63 10.08 13.74
N ASP A 35 8.49 11.41 13.95
CA ASP A 35 7.29 12.18 13.59
C ASP A 35 7.21 12.54 12.09
N GLU A 36 6.03 12.98 11.65
CA GLU A 36 5.68 13.28 10.25
C GLU A 36 6.68 14.21 9.54
N ALA A 37 7.24 15.19 10.26
CA ALA A 37 8.22 16.13 9.72
C ALA A 37 9.62 15.51 9.51
N SER A 38 9.97 14.48 10.30
CA SER A 38 11.30 13.85 10.27
C SER A 38 11.32 12.54 9.49
N TYR A 39 10.13 11.98 9.19
CA TYR A 39 9.93 10.65 8.63
C TYR A 39 10.78 10.36 7.40
N LEU A 40 10.72 11.20 6.37
CA LEU A 40 11.47 10.96 5.13
C LEU A 40 12.98 11.16 5.31
N GLY A 41 13.40 12.15 6.09
CA GLY A 41 14.82 12.38 6.38
C GLY A 41 15.43 11.19 7.13
N ASN A 42 14.71 10.69 8.13
CA ASN A 42 15.08 9.49 8.87
C ASN A 42 15.04 8.24 8.00
N MET A 43 14.05 8.11 7.11
CA MET A 43 13.93 6.99 6.17
C MET A 43 15.08 6.99 5.14
N LYS A 44 15.47 8.15 4.60
CA LYS A 44 16.63 8.31 3.72
C LYS A 44 17.93 7.92 4.42
N ASN A 45 18.08 8.29 5.69
CA ASN A 45 19.23 7.92 6.53
C ASN A 45 19.27 6.41 6.82
N LEU A 46 18.14 5.79 7.16
CA LEU A 46 18.00 4.35 7.40
C LEU A 46 18.35 3.51 6.17
N LEU A 47 17.91 3.96 5.00
CA LEU A 47 18.06 3.24 3.73
C LEU A 47 19.38 3.53 3.01
N TRP A 48 20.29 4.28 3.64
CA TRP A 48 21.58 4.67 3.08
C TRP A 48 21.46 5.33 1.70
N VAL A 49 20.42 6.16 1.51
CA VAL A 49 20.21 6.83 0.22
C VAL A 49 21.30 7.87 0.00
N VAL A 50 22.13 7.61 -1.00
CA VAL A 50 23.34 8.38 -1.36
C VAL A 50 23.03 9.83 -1.76
N ASN A 51 21.75 10.19 -1.94
CA ASN A 51 21.31 11.52 -2.33
C ASN A 51 20.15 12.01 -1.45
N GLN A 52 20.46 12.74 -0.38
CA GLN A 52 19.46 13.22 0.59
C GLN A 52 18.51 14.27 0.01
N ASP A 53 18.89 14.94 -1.08
CA ASP A 53 18.10 15.97 -1.76
C ASP A 53 17.15 15.40 -2.82
N ALA A 54 17.05 14.07 -2.95
CA ALA A 54 16.13 13.47 -3.91
C ALA A 54 14.66 13.73 -3.49
N PRO A 55 13.78 14.22 -4.39
CA PRO A 55 12.37 14.51 -4.09
C PRO A 55 11.51 13.24 -3.92
N SER A 56 12.13 12.06 -4.01
CA SER A 56 11.48 10.78 -3.77
C SER A 56 12.43 9.79 -3.10
N LEU A 57 11.84 8.90 -2.32
CA LEU A 57 12.51 7.77 -1.70
C LEU A 57 11.87 6.48 -2.20
N LYS A 58 12.69 5.62 -2.80
CA LYS A 58 12.26 4.32 -3.32
C LYS A 58 13.07 3.19 -2.68
N PHE A 59 12.39 2.16 -2.18
CA PHE A 59 13.05 0.94 -1.73
C PHE A 59 12.19 -0.29 -1.98
N SER A 60 12.83 -1.44 -2.19
CA SER A 60 12.12 -2.71 -2.32
C SER A 60 11.67 -3.20 -0.96
N SER A 61 10.37 -3.46 -0.83
CA SER A 61 9.78 -3.86 0.44
C SER A 61 10.19 -5.28 0.81
N VAL A 62 10.71 -5.44 2.03
CA VAL A 62 10.92 -6.77 2.62
C VAL A 62 9.59 -7.35 3.12
N LEU A 63 8.65 -6.48 3.55
CA LEU A 63 7.33 -6.87 4.06
C LEU A 63 6.37 -7.29 2.95
N TRP A 64 6.48 -6.69 1.76
CA TRP A 64 5.71 -7.05 0.57
C TRP A 64 6.63 -7.36 -0.61
N PRO A 65 7.14 -8.60 -0.68
CA PRO A 65 7.99 -9.03 -1.76
C PRO A 65 7.32 -8.85 -3.12
N GLY A 66 8.04 -8.25 -4.07
CA GLY A 66 7.50 -7.91 -5.38
C GLY A 66 6.91 -6.50 -5.45
N PHE A 67 6.83 -5.76 -4.34
CA PHE A 67 6.45 -4.36 -4.31
C PHE A 67 7.61 -3.46 -3.91
N ASP A 68 7.75 -2.33 -4.61
CA ASP A 68 8.61 -1.23 -4.22
C ASP A 68 7.78 -0.19 -3.48
N PHE A 69 8.25 0.27 -2.34
CA PHE A 69 7.70 1.46 -1.71
C PHE A 69 8.27 2.71 -2.37
N ASN A 70 7.41 3.67 -2.67
CA ASN A 70 7.79 4.98 -3.16
C ASN A 70 7.09 6.06 -2.34
N ALA A 71 7.89 6.93 -1.71
CA ALA A 71 7.42 8.14 -1.07
C ALA A 71 7.93 9.36 -1.86
N VAL A 72 7.03 10.29 -2.16
CA VAL A 72 7.31 11.52 -2.92
C VAL A 72 6.99 12.72 -2.04
N THR A 73 7.85 13.73 -2.10
CA THR A 73 7.60 15.02 -1.44
C THR A 73 7.11 16.06 -2.41
N ASP A 74 6.32 17.00 -1.89
CA ASP A 74 6.01 18.24 -2.57
C ASP A 74 7.21 19.22 -2.55
N GLU A 75 7.01 20.41 -3.12
CA GLU A 75 8.01 21.47 -3.20
C GLU A 75 8.42 22.01 -1.82
N ASP A 76 7.57 21.82 -0.80
CA ASP A 76 7.81 22.23 0.58
C ASP A 76 8.51 21.14 1.42
N GLY A 77 8.79 19.98 0.81
CA GLY A 77 9.45 18.84 1.45
C GLY A 77 8.53 18.00 2.34
N LEU A 78 7.21 18.24 2.31
CA LEU A 78 6.21 17.41 2.97
C LEU A 78 5.89 16.19 2.12
N ILE A 79 5.47 15.09 2.75
CA ILE A 79 5.14 13.86 2.01
C ILE A 79 3.81 14.07 1.29
N GLU A 80 3.88 14.22 -0.03
CA GLU A 80 2.72 14.33 -0.92
C GLU A 80 2.07 12.96 -1.14
N SER A 81 2.90 11.92 -1.31
CA SER A 81 2.40 10.57 -1.52
C SER A 81 3.37 9.53 -0.98
N ALA A 82 2.83 8.42 -0.51
CA ALA A 82 3.61 7.28 -0.06
C ALA A 82 2.82 6.01 -0.32
N ARG A 83 3.28 5.19 -1.28
CA ARG A 83 2.56 4.03 -1.78
C ARG A 83 3.50 2.91 -2.18
N TYR A 84 3.00 1.68 -2.13
CA TYR A 84 3.62 0.52 -2.75
C TYR A 84 3.23 0.41 -4.22
N TRP A 85 4.19 -0.04 -5.03
CA TRP A 85 4.11 -0.22 -6.47
C TRP A 85 4.55 -1.62 -6.81
N HIS A 86 3.75 -2.36 -7.56
CA HIS A 86 4.06 -3.73 -7.93
C HIS A 86 5.15 -3.75 -9.02
N ILE A 87 6.31 -4.32 -8.70
CA ILE A 87 7.52 -4.36 -9.55
C ILE A 87 7.36 -5.39 -10.67
N ARG A 88 6.64 -6.48 -10.39
CA ARG A 88 6.37 -7.57 -11.33
C ARG A 88 4.87 -7.81 -11.43
N ARG A 89 4.21 -7.01 -12.24
CA ARG A 89 2.78 -7.14 -12.58
C ARG A 89 2.46 -8.61 -12.85
N ASN A 90 1.58 -9.19 -12.04
CA ASN A 90 1.13 -10.55 -12.30
C ASN A 90 0.19 -10.50 -13.50
N SER A 91 0.38 -11.38 -14.47
CA SER A 91 -0.53 -11.49 -15.62
C SER A 91 -1.91 -12.07 -15.26
N HIS A 92 -2.18 -12.24 -13.96
CA HIS A 92 -3.39 -12.88 -13.49
C HIS A 92 -4.56 -11.91 -13.63
N ARG A 93 -5.45 -12.20 -14.59
CA ARG A 93 -6.70 -11.47 -14.75
C ARG A 93 -7.74 -12.03 -13.79
N PHE A 94 -8.26 -11.17 -12.92
CA PHE A 94 -9.42 -11.47 -12.09
C PHE A 94 -10.70 -11.20 -12.89
N ASN A 95 -11.72 -12.03 -12.72
CA ASN A 95 -13.00 -11.87 -13.41
C ASN A 95 -13.95 -10.94 -12.66
N SER A 96 -13.64 -10.60 -11.40
CA SER A 96 -14.40 -9.69 -10.56
C SER A 96 -13.48 -8.89 -9.63
N PRO A 97 -13.79 -7.62 -9.32
CA PRO A 97 -13.04 -6.82 -8.35
C PRO A 97 -13.09 -7.40 -6.93
N THR A 98 -14.11 -8.20 -6.61
CA THR A 98 -14.26 -8.85 -5.29
C THR A 98 -13.39 -10.12 -5.14
N GLU A 99 -12.85 -10.66 -6.24
CA GLU A 99 -11.98 -11.84 -6.23
C GLU A 99 -10.51 -11.51 -5.97
N VAL A 100 -10.16 -10.23 -6.04
CA VAL A 100 -8.79 -9.77 -5.84
C VAL A 100 -8.36 -10.10 -4.40
N PRO A 101 -7.21 -10.79 -4.21
CA PRO A 101 -6.71 -11.04 -2.88
C PRO A 101 -6.19 -9.75 -2.25
N ILE A 102 -6.30 -9.65 -0.93
CA ILE A 102 -5.72 -8.54 -0.16
C ILE A 102 -4.23 -8.43 -0.48
N TRP A 103 -3.78 -7.21 -0.79
CA TRP A 103 -2.44 -6.84 -1.24
C TRP A 103 -2.00 -7.50 -2.55
N GLY A 104 -2.94 -8.05 -3.32
CA GLY A 104 -2.66 -8.72 -4.59
C GLY A 104 -2.28 -7.79 -5.73
N MET A 105 -2.59 -6.50 -5.60
CA MET A 105 -2.32 -5.48 -6.60
C MET A 105 -2.24 -4.09 -5.97
N ASP A 106 -1.62 -3.16 -6.68
CA ASP A 106 -1.60 -1.73 -6.35
C ASP A 106 -2.78 -0.97 -7.02
N VAL A 107 -2.96 0.29 -6.64
CA VAL A 107 -4.00 1.19 -7.18
C VAL A 107 -3.92 1.32 -8.71
N THR A 108 -2.73 1.37 -9.28
CA THR A 108 -2.53 1.53 -10.74
C THR A 108 -2.96 0.25 -11.47
N GLU A 109 -2.51 -0.91 -11.00
CA GLU A 109 -2.91 -2.21 -11.53
C GLU A 109 -4.43 -2.42 -11.40
N PHE A 110 -5.03 -2.05 -10.26
CA PHE A 110 -6.49 -2.12 -10.09
C PHE A 110 -7.23 -1.25 -11.13
N THR A 111 -6.77 -0.02 -11.33
CA THR A 111 -7.36 0.91 -12.32
C THR A 111 -7.26 0.36 -13.74
N GLU A 112 -6.13 -0.25 -14.09
CA GLU A 112 -5.93 -0.88 -15.40
C GLU A 112 -6.88 -2.08 -15.63
N HIS A 113 -7.20 -2.83 -14.58
CA HIS A 113 -8.06 -4.03 -14.67
C HIS A 113 -9.55 -3.74 -14.63
N PHE A 114 -9.99 -2.84 -13.76
CA PHE A 114 -11.41 -2.63 -13.47
C PHE A 114 -11.96 -1.30 -13.98
N GLY A 115 -11.08 -0.40 -14.44
CA GLY A 115 -11.44 0.86 -15.03
C GLY A 115 -11.11 2.06 -14.14
N PRO A 116 -11.41 3.27 -14.63
CA PRO A 116 -11.08 4.50 -13.92
C PRO A 116 -11.82 4.59 -12.59
N MET A 117 -11.04 4.81 -11.54
CA MET A 117 -11.52 5.03 -10.18
C MET A 117 -11.69 6.52 -9.92
N ARG A 118 -12.73 6.89 -9.18
CA ARG A 118 -12.95 8.24 -8.66
C ARG A 118 -12.55 8.26 -7.20
N GLY A 119 -11.75 9.26 -6.83
CA GLY A 119 -11.30 9.43 -5.45
C GLY A 119 -12.48 9.70 -4.51
N GLY A 120 -12.50 8.98 -3.39
CA GLY A 120 -13.46 9.16 -2.30
C GLY A 120 -12.75 9.58 -1.02
N ARG A 121 -12.81 8.73 0.00
CA ARG A 121 -12.29 8.98 1.35
C ARG A 121 -10.77 8.73 1.39
N GLN A 122 -10.00 9.70 1.87
CA GLN A 122 -8.56 9.56 2.10
C GLN A 122 -8.24 9.84 3.56
N TRP A 123 -7.36 9.03 4.15
CA TRP A 123 -6.90 9.17 5.53
C TRP A 123 -5.43 9.61 5.56
N PRO A 124 -4.99 10.27 6.66
CA PRO A 124 -3.59 10.66 6.81
C PRO A 124 -2.63 9.48 6.74
N LEU A 125 -1.40 9.76 6.31
CA LEU A 125 -0.33 8.77 6.18
C LEU A 125 0.00 8.06 7.51
N PHE A 126 -0.16 8.76 8.64
CA PHE A 126 0.18 8.26 9.97
C PHE A 126 -1.06 7.94 10.82
N GLU A 127 -2.20 7.69 10.18
CA GLU A 127 -3.36 7.18 10.90
C GLU A 127 -2.99 5.85 11.60
N LYS A 128 -3.45 5.70 12.84
CA LYS A 128 -2.97 4.66 13.76
C LYS A 128 -3.33 3.24 13.34
N PHE A 129 -4.42 3.05 12.61
CA PHE A 129 -5.01 1.75 12.31
C PHE A 129 -4.99 1.42 10.82
N LEU A 130 -5.20 2.42 9.96
CA LEU A 130 -5.26 2.34 8.51
C LEU A 130 -4.49 3.52 7.91
N PRO A 131 -3.16 3.52 8.05
CA PRO A 131 -2.30 4.55 7.50
C PRO A 131 -2.42 4.61 5.98
N ALA A 132 -2.41 5.83 5.44
CA ALA A 132 -2.50 6.09 4.01
C ALA A 132 -3.68 5.35 3.36
N TYR A 133 -4.83 5.30 4.05
CA TYR A 133 -6.01 4.65 3.54
C TYR A 133 -6.69 5.51 2.48
N GLU A 134 -7.10 4.86 1.40
CA GLU A 134 -7.74 5.49 0.26
C GLU A 134 -8.91 4.62 -0.20
N GLU A 135 -10.06 5.24 -0.37
CA GLU A 135 -11.25 4.60 -0.88
C GLU A 135 -11.67 5.26 -2.18
N TYR A 136 -12.07 4.41 -3.12
CA TYR A 136 -12.39 4.80 -4.47
C TYR A 136 -13.72 4.20 -4.89
N GLU A 137 -14.47 4.95 -5.69
CA GLU A 137 -15.68 4.46 -6.34
C GLU A 137 -15.41 4.23 -7.84
N PHE A 138 -15.98 3.18 -8.40
CA PHE A 138 -15.83 2.88 -9.83
C PHE A 138 -17.03 2.10 -10.37
N PRO A 139 -17.42 2.36 -11.64
CA PRO A 139 -18.43 1.55 -12.31
C PRO A 139 -17.81 0.24 -12.82
N TRP A 140 -18.48 -0.88 -12.58
CA TRP A 140 -18.08 -2.18 -13.11
C TRP A 140 -19.31 -3.01 -13.51
N VAL A 141 -19.35 -3.45 -14.78
CA VAL A 141 -20.45 -4.25 -15.36
C VAL A 141 -21.83 -3.61 -15.11
N GLY A 142 -21.92 -2.29 -15.27
CA GLY A 142 -23.18 -1.53 -15.11
C GLY A 142 -23.60 -1.26 -13.67
N GLU A 143 -22.77 -1.61 -12.69
CA GLU A 143 -23.04 -1.46 -11.26
C GLU A 143 -21.98 -0.58 -10.61
N SER A 144 -22.30 0.04 -9.47
CA SER A 144 -21.35 0.85 -8.71
C SER A 144 -20.61 0.00 -7.67
N TYR A 145 -19.30 0.15 -7.56
CA TYR A 145 -18.44 -0.52 -6.60
C TYR A 145 -17.56 0.47 -5.85
N GLY A 146 -17.21 0.11 -4.62
CA GLY A 146 -16.13 0.71 -3.84
C GLY A 146 -14.91 -0.20 -3.81
N ALA A 147 -13.71 0.38 -3.74
CA ALA A 147 -12.46 -0.31 -3.45
C ALA A 147 -11.64 0.49 -2.43
N GLY A 148 -11.13 -0.22 -1.42
CA GLY A 148 -10.28 0.35 -0.38
C GLY A 148 -8.83 -0.11 -0.53
N PHE A 149 -7.90 0.80 -0.23
CA PHE A 149 -6.46 0.59 -0.30
C PHE A 149 -5.80 1.16 0.95
N SER A 150 -4.67 0.60 1.36
CA SER A 150 -3.78 1.19 2.39
C SER A 150 -2.36 1.16 1.86
N TRP A 151 -1.66 2.29 1.94
CA TRP A 151 -0.38 2.50 1.26
C TRP A 151 -0.43 2.15 -0.24
N GLY A 152 -1.57 2.36 -0.88
CA GLY A 152 -1.81 1.98 -2.27
C GLY A 152 -1.94 0.47 -2.55
N LEU A 153 -1.92 -0.40 -1.53
CA LEU A 153 -2.17 -1.83 -1.66
C LEU A 153 -3.65 -2.15 -1.49
N PHE A 154 -4.19 -3.01 -2.36
CA PHE A 154 -5.60 -3.40 -2.32
C PHE A 154 -6.00 -4.04 -0.98
N MET A 155 -7.13 -3.63 -0.41
CA MET A 155 -7.67 -4.17 0.84
C MET A 155 -9.00 -4.90 0.63
N PHE A 156 -9.90 -4.31 -0.14
CA PHE A 156 -11.19 -4.91 -0.46
C PHE A 156 -11.84 -4.20 -1.66
N SER A 157 -12.82 -4.87 -2.26
CA SER A 157 -13.82 -4.24 -3.10
C SER A 157 -15.19 -4.80 -2.75
N ALA A 158 -16.21 -3.97 -2.85
CA ALA A 158 -17.60 -4.34 -2.59
C ALA A 158 -18.52 -3.56 -3.52
N LYS A 159 -19.66 -4.17 -3.87
CA LYS A 159 -20.74 -3.48 -4.58
C LYS A 159 -21.31 -2.39 -3.66
N SER A 160 -21.46 -1.18 -4.19
CA SER A 160 -22.11 -0.08 -3.48
C SER A 160 -23.59 -0.40 -3.31
N TRP A 161 -24.18 0.01 -2.18
CA TRP A 161 -25.63 -0.09 -2.01
C TRP A 161 -26.31 0.86 -3.01
N PRO A 162 -27.46 0.48 -3.60
CA PRO A 162 -28.26 1.44 -4.34
C PRO A 162 -28.63 2.58 -3.38
N GLU A 163 -28.42 3.83 -3.80
CA GLU A 163 -29.13 4.93 -3.15
C GLU A 163 -30.60 4.79 -3.54
N ASP A 164 -31.47 4.58 -2.54
CA ASP A 164 -32.93 4.53 -2.71
C ASP A 164 -33.51 5.83 -3.30
#